data_AF-A0A965LXF6-F1
#
_entry.id   AF-A0A965LXF6-F1
#
_cell.length_a   1.000
_cell.length_b   1.000
_cell.length_c   1.000
_cell.angle_alpha   90.00
_cell.angle_beta   90.00
_cell.angle_gamma   90.00
#
_symmetry.space_group_name_H-M   'P 1'
#
loop_
_entity.id
_entity.type
_entity.pdbx_description
1 polymer ?
#
loop_
_entity_poly.entity_id
_entity_poly.type
_entity_poly.pdbx_seq_one_letter_code
_entity_poly.pdbx_strand_id
1 'polypeptide(L)'
;MGAVRLEARAADPAADLAAIHAKALSAMRVAMLRNLGAEPQPGVPIRVGLLDLSGTAKGAVDAISVEARGLMAGEPVVMQAVFVAYREQLWQAVAIVAPAQVSQARTMLDSFRLLVP
;
A
#
# COMPACT_ATOMS: atom_id res chain seq x y z
N MET A 1 -29.80 -44.30 -6.46
CA MET A 1 -28.56 -43.60 -6.85
C MET A 1 -28.85 -42.11 -6.81
N GLY A 2 -28.36 -41.40 -5.78
CA GLY A 2 -28.53 -39.95 -5.66
C GLY A 2 -27.44 -39.23 -6.44
N ALA A 3 -27.83 -38.34 -7.35
CA ALA A 3 -26.89 -37.48 -8.05
C ALA A 3 -26.36 -36.42 -7.08
N VAL A 4 -25.08 -36.50 -6.72
CA VAL A 4 -24.38 -35.43 -6.01
C VAL A 4 -24.13 -34.32 -7.02
N ARG A 5 -24.94 -33.26 -6.97
CA ARG A 5 -24.71 -32.04 -7.74
C ARG A 5 -23.57 -31.28 -7.05
N LEU A 6 -22.38 -31.35 -7.63
CA LEU A 6 -21.26 -30.48 -7.26
C LEU A 6 -21.61 -29.07 -7.76
N GLU A 7 -22.24 -28.27 -6.90
CA GLU A 7 -22.36 -26.83 -7.12
C GLU A 7 -20.96 -26.23 -6.95
N ALA A 8 -20.25 -26.08 -8.05
CA ALA A 8 -19.07 -25.24 -8.11
C ALA A 8 -19.53 -23.81 -7.79
N ARG A 9 -19.32 -23.38 -6.55
CA ARG A 9 -19.47 -21.98 -6.14
C ARG A 9 -18.52 -21.18 -7.02
N ALA A 10 -19.05 -20.45 -8.00
CA ALA A 10 -18.26 -19.58 -8.84
C ALA A 10 -17.43 -18.67 -7.92
N ALA A 11 -16.10 -18.73 -8.06
CA ALA A 11 -15.21 -17.84 -7.34
C ALA A 11 -15.62 -16.40 -7.66
N ASP A 12 -15.75 -15.57 -6.62
CA ASP A 12 -16.05 -14.15 -6.79
C ASP A 12 -14.76 -13.43 -7.23
N PRO A 13 -14.65 -12.98 -8.50
CA PRO A 13 -13.41 -12.39 -9.00
C PRO A 13 -13.00 -11.13 -8.23
N ALA A 14 -13.96 -10.41 -7.64
CA ALA A 14 -13.67 -9.22 -6.85
C ALA A 14 -13.04 -9.60 -5.48
N ALA A 15 -13.52 -10.66 -4.86
CA ALA A 15 -12.95 -11.19 -3.62
C ALA A 15 -11.53 -11.75 -3.86
N ASP A 16 -11.31 -12.43 -4.98
CA ASP A 16 -10.00 -12.94 -5.37
C ASP A 16 -9.01 -11.79 -5.62
N LEU A 17 -9.44 -10.74 -6.35
CA LEU A 17 -8.61 -9.57 -6.58
C LEU A 17 -8.24 -8.86 -5.26
N ALA A 18 -9.20 -8.71 -4.35
CA ALA A 18 -8.94 -8.14 -3.03
C ALA A 18 -7.93 -8.97 -2.21
N ALA A 19 -8.02 -10.30 -2.27
CA ALA A 19 -7.08 -11.20 -1.62
C ALA A 19 -5.67 -11.12 -2.24
N ILE A 20 -5.58 -11.05 -3.58
CA ILE A 20 -4.31 -10.85 -4.31
C ILE A 20 -3.68 -9.51 -3.91
N HIS A 21 -4.48 -8.44 -3.86
CA HIS A 21 -4.02 -7.12 -3.41
C HIS A 21 -3.46 -7.16 -2.00
N ALA A 22 -4.21 -7.72 -1.05
CA ALA A 22 -3.77 -7.82 0.33
C ALA A 22 -2.44 -8.58 0.44
N LYS A 23 -2.30 -9.69 -0.30
CA LYS A 23 -1.07 -10.49 -0.35
C LYS A 23 0.09 -9.70 -0.95
N ALA A 24 -0.13 -8.99 -2.05
CA ALA A 24 0.90 -8.24 -2.74
C ALA A 24 1.39 -7.03 -1.92
N LEU A 25 0.47 -6.26 -1.34
CA LEU A 25 0.82 -5.13 -0.44
C LEU A 25 1.61 -5.63 0.78
N SER A 26 1.23 -6.77 1.35
CA SER A 26 1.98 -7.39 2.45
C SER A 26 3.39 -7.80 2.03
N ALA A 27 3.55 -8.41 0.86
CA ALA A 27 4.85 -8.80 0.33
C ALA A 27 5.76 -7.59 0.03
N MET A 28 5.21 -6.53 -0.58
CA MET A 28 5.94 -5.27 -0.82
C MET A 28 6.43 -4.66 0.48
N ARG A 29 5.56 -4.58 1.49
CA ARG A 29 5.92 -4.08 2.82
C ARG A 29 7.06 -4.89 3.44
N VAL A 30 6.98 -6.22 3.44
CA VAL A 30 8.01 -7.08 4.03
C VAL A 30 9.36 -6.92 3.34
N ALA A 31 9.36 -6.91 2.00
CA ALA A 31 10.59 -6.72 1.22
C ALA A 31 11.23 -5.35 1.53
N MET A 32 10.42 -4.29 1.62
CA MET A 32 10.90 -2.95 1.89
C MET A 32 11.50 -2.81 3.29
N LEU A 33 10.84 -3.34 4.32
CA LEU A 33 11.34 -3.31 5.71
C LEU A 33 12.67 -4.06 5.85
N ARG A 34 12.78 -5.22 5.19
CA ARG A 34 14.01 -5.99 5.14
C ARG A 34 15.17 -5.19 4.53
N ASN A 35 14.92 -4.45 3.45
CA ASN A 35 15.96 -3.65 2.79
C ASN A 35 16.48 -2.51 3.69
N LEU A 36 15.65 -1.97 4.59
CA LEU A 36 16.05 -0.94 5.54
C LEU A 36 16.75 -1.50 6.80
N GLY A 37 16.82 -2.83 6.95
CA GLY A 37 17.24 -3.47 8.20
C GLY A 37 16.32 -3.15 9.39
N ALA A 38 15.07 -2.77 9.11
CA ALA A 38 14.11 -2.34 10.12
C ALA A 38 13.24 -3.49 10.62
N GLU A 39 12.87 -3.43 11.89
CA GLU A 39 11.89 -4.38 12.44
C GLU A 39 10.50 -4.14 11.83
N PRO A 40 9.75 -5.22 11.51
CA PRO A 40 8.41 -5.07 10.97
C PRO A 40 7.45 -4.44 11.97
N GLN A 41 6.88 -3.28 11.63
CA GLN A 41 5.77 -2.68 12.35
C GLN A 41 4.44 -2.90 11.61
N PRO A 42 3.32 -3.02 12.34
CA PRO A 42 2.00 -3.03 11.72
C PRO A 42 1.79 -1.76 10.90
N GLY A 43 1.38 -1.91 9.65
CA GLY A 43 0.97 -0.77 8.84
C GLY A 43 -0.35 -0.18 9.35
N VAL A 44 -0.56 1.11 9.10
CA VAL A 44 -1.77 1.84 9.44
C VAL A 44 -2.69 1.90 8.20
N PRO A 45 -3.95 1.47 8.28
CA PRO A 45 -4.89 1.63 7.18
C PRO A 45 -5.16 3.13 6.95
N ILE A 46 -5.08 3.55 5.69
CA ILE A 46 -5.36 4.91 5.25
C ILE A 46 -6.18 4.87 3.96
N ARG A 47 -6.60 6.05 3.45
CA ARG A 47 -7.27 6.17 2.16
C ARG A 47 -6.51 7.11 1.24
N VAL A 48 -6.28 6.70 0.00
CA VAL A 48 -5.65 7.50 -1.05
C VAL A 48 -6.72 8.04 -1.98
N GLY A 49 -6.73 9.35 -2.19
CA GLY A 49 -7.69 9.98 -3.10
C GLY A 49 -7.43 9.63 -4.57
N LEU A 50 -8.52 9.44 -5.31
CA LEU A 50 -8.52 9.23 -6.76
C LEU A 50 -8.92 10.54 -7.43
N LEU A 51 -8.11 11.00 -8.39
CA LEU A 51 -8.38 12.19 -9.19
C LEU A 51 -8.47 11.80 -10.66
N ASP A 52 -9.35 12.43 -11.43
CA ASP A 52 -9.26 12.32 -12.89
C ASP A 52 -8.16 13.21 -13.48
N LEU A 53 -7.96 13.14 -14.80
CA LEU A 53 -6.95 13.92 -15.51
C LEU A 53 -7.18 15.45 -15.45
N SER A 54 -8.38 15.90 -15.06
CA SER A 54 -8.67 17.32 -14.81
C SER A 54 -8.35 17.76 -13.37
N GLY A 55 -7.95 16.82 -12.52
CA GLY A 55 -7.75 17.04 -11.10
C GLY A 55 -9.03 16.94 -10.27
N THR A 56 -10.15 16.51 -10.86
CA THR A 56 -11.43 16.37 -10.15
C THR A 56 -11.43 15.09 -9.32
N ALA A 57 -11.88 15.18 -8.06
CA ALA A 57 -11.98 14.01 -7.18
C ALA A 57 -13.03 13.00 -7.67
N LYS A 58 -12.62 11.72 -7.77
CA LYS A 58 -13.48 10.59 -8.14
C LYS A 58 -13.77 9.64 -6.99
N GLY A 59 -13.11 9.81 -5.85
CA GLY A 59 -13.30 8.99 -4.66
C GLY A 59 -11.99 8.73 -3.94
N ALA A 60 -11.93 7.61 -3.21
CA ALA A 60 -10.74 7.16 -2.51
C ALA A 60 -10.68 5.64 -2.42
N VAL A 61 -9.46 5.10 -2.46
CA VAL A 61 -9.15 3.67 -2.34
C VAL A 61 -8.41 3.40 -1.04
N ASP A 62 -8.62 2.22 -0.46
CA ASP A 62 -7.91 1.80 0.74
C ASP A 62 -6.43 1.55 0.45
N ALA A 63 -5.60 1.90 1.41
CA ALA A 63 -4.15 1.82 1.32
C ALA A 63 -3.55 1.52 2.70
N ILE A 64 -2.27 1.17 2.72
CA ILE A 64 -1.53 0.89 3.94
C ILE A 64 -0.36 1.87 4.02
N SER A 65 -0.30 2.62 5.10
CA SER A 65 0.86 3.43 5.48
C SER A 65 1.79 2.64 6.40
N VAL A 66 3.10 2.81 6.26
CA VAL A 66 4.12 2.16 7.08
C VAL A 66 5.16 3.19 7.46
N GLU A 67 5.58 3.20 8.72
CA GLU A 67 6.77 3.91 9.18
C GLU A 67 7.79 2.88 9.67
N ALA A 68 9.06 3.09 9.32
CA ALA A 68 10.16 2.22 9.70
C ALA A 68 11.40 3.07 10.01
N ARG A 69 12.23 2.59 10.93
CA ARG A 69 13.47 3.26 11.32
C ARG A 69 14.63 2.31 11.09
N GLY A 70 15.74 2.85 10.58
CA GLY A 70 16.90 2.03 10.25
C GLY A 70 18.15 2.88 10.02
N LEU A 71 19.14 2.27 9.39
CA LEU A 71 20.39 2.91 9.01
C LEU A 71 20.54 2.83 7.49
N MET A 72 20.98 3.93 6.86
CA MET A 72 21.35 3.96 5.45
C MET A 72 22.75 4.55 5.32
N ALA A 73 23.69 3.77 4.78
CA ALA A 73 25.11 4.15 4.73
C ALA A 73 25.70 4.55 6.10
N GLY A 74 25.22 3.93 7.19
CA GLY A 74 25.65 4.22 8.56
C GLY A 74 24.87 5.34 9.26
N GLU A 75 24.02 6.08 8.54
CA GLU A 75 23.26 7.21 9.07
C GLU A 75 21.83 6.80 9.48
N PRO A 76 21.29 7.30 10.62
CA PRO A 76 19.91 7.09 11.01
C PRO A 76 18.93 7.67 9.99
N VAL A 77 17.98 6.85 9.56
CA VAL A 77 16.90 7.25 8.66
C VAL A 77 15.54 6.79 9.17
N VAL A 78 14.51 7.53 8.78
CA VAL A 78 13.11 7.13 8.90
C VAL A 78 12.55 6.99 7.50
N MET A 79 11.98 5.84 7.22
CA MET A 79 11.24 5.56 5.99
C MET A 79 9.75 5.61 6.28
N GLN A 80 9.01 6.33 5.46
CA GLN A 80 7.56 6.29 5.41
C GLN A 80 7.12 5.84 4.03
N ALA A 81 6.13 4.96 3.96
CA ALA A 81 5.64 4.44 2.70
C ALA A 81 4.12 4.31 2.69
N VAL A 82 3.51 4.59 1.55
CA VAL A 82 2.11 4.33 1.27
C VAL A 82 2.03 3.30 0.15
N PHE A 83 1.36 2.19 0.42
CA PHE A 83 1.08 1.13 -0.54
C PHE A 83 -0.40 1.11 -0.88
N VAL A 84 -0.71 1.12 -2.17
CA VAL A 84 -2.11 1.12 -2.64
C VAL A 84 -2.25 0.13 -3.78
N ALA A 85 -3.34 -0.63 -3.75
CA ALA A 85 -3.75 -1.50 -4.83
C ALA A 85 -5.03 -0.95 -5.45
N TYR A 86 -5.00 -0.67 -6.75
CA TYR A 86 -6.15 -0.13 -7.47
C TYR A 86 -6.29 -0.83 -8.82
N ARG A 87 -7.46 -1.45 -9.05
CA ARG A 87 -7.73 -2.33 -10.19
C ARG A 87 -6.69 -3.44 -10.28
N GLU A 88 -5.89 -3.53 -11.33
CA GLU A 88 -4.84 -4.57 -11.45
C GLU A 88 -3.43 -4.00 -11.20
N GLN A 89 -3.35 -2.81 -10.61
CA GLN A 89 -2.09 -2.10 -10.41
C GLN A 89 -1.78 -1.91 -8.93
N LEU A 90 -0.48 -1.97 -8.62
CA LEU A 90 0.08 -1.69 -7.31
C LEU A 90 0.95 -0.45 -7.41
N TRP A 91 0.76 0.47 -6.48
CA TRP A 91 1.57 1.68 -6.38
C TRP A 91 2.21 1.76 -5.00
N GLN A 92 3.41 2.34 -4.97
CA GLN A 92 4.10 2.70 -3.75
C GLN A 92 4.61 4.14 -3.85
N ALA A 93 4.37 4.92 -2.81
CA ALA A 93 5.03 6.21 -2.59
C ALA A 93 5.89 6.07 -1.33
N VAL A 94 7.18 6.37 -1.44
CA VAL A 94 8.16 6.15 -0.36
C VAL A 94 8.96 7.42 -0.15
N ALA A 95 9.09 7.83 1.11
CA ALA A 95 9.99 8.88 1.56
C ALA A 95 10.99 8.29 2.55
N ILE A 96 12.28 8.50 2.32
CA ILE A 96 13.36 8.16 3.26
C ILE A 96 14.01 9.48 3.64
N VAL A 97 13.97 9.80 4.93
CA VAL A 97 14.40 11.10 5.44
C VAL A 97 15.20 10.96 6.72
N ALA A 98 15.95 12.00 7.09
CA ALA A 98 16.55 12.08 8.41
C ALA A 98 15.43 12.17 9.48
N PRO A 99 15.68 11.72 10.73
CA PRO A 99 14.68 11.76 11.81
C PRO A 99 14.07 13.14 12.05
N ALA A 100 14.82 14.22 11.82
CA ALA A 100 14.33 15.59 11.96
C ALA A 100 13.30 16.01 10.90
N GLN A 101 13.17 15.27 9.79
CA GLN A 101 12.34 15.61 8.63
C GLN A 101 11.08 14.73 8.51
N VAL A 102 10.80 13.89 9.50
CA VAL A 102 9.67 12.93 9.48
C VAL A 102 8.32 13.61 9.25
N SER A 103 8.10 14.79 9.83
CA SER A 103 6.86 15.55 9.61
C SER A 103 6.70 16.03 8.17
N GLN A 104 7.79 16.44 7.52
CA GLN A 104 7.78 16.87 6.12
C GLN A 104 7.52 15.69 5.18
N ALA A 105 8.15 14.54 5.43
CA ALA A 105 7.88 13.30 4.70
C ALA A 105 6.41 12.90 4.80
N ARG A 106 5.82 13.00 6.00
CA ARG A 106 4.40 12.69 6.21
C ARG A 106 3.49 13.63 5.42
N THR A 107 3.72 14.93 5.48
CA THR A 107 2.94 15.91 4.71
C THR A 107 3.01 15.63 3.20
N MET A 108 4.19 15.26 2.69
CA MET A 108 4.35 14.89 1.29
C MET A 108 3.55 13.62 0.94
N LEU A 109 3.62 12.58 1.77
CA LEU A 109 2.88 11.33 1.53
C LEU A 109 1.36 11.49 1.71
N ASP A 110 0.91 12.36 2.61
CA ASP A 110 -0.52 12.69 2.79
C ASP A 110 -1.11 13.38 1.54
N SER A 111 -0.26 14.00 0.71
CA SER A 111 -0.64 14.58 -0.58
C SER A 111 -0.74 13.56 -1.71
N PHE A 112 -0.33 12.30 -1.50
CA PHE A 112 -0.32 11.28 -2.55
C PHE A 112 -1.73 10.98 -3.06
N ARG A 113 -1.91 11.00 -4.39
CA ARG A 113 -3.16 10.73 -5.09
C ARG A 113 -2.87 9.85 -6.31
N LEU A 114 -3.85 9.04 -6.70
CA LEU A 114 -3.79 8.31 -7.97
C LEU A 114 -4.58 9.07 -9.04
N LEU A 115 -3.95 9.28 -10.20
CA LEU A 115 -4.64 9.72 -11.39
C LEU A 115 -5.33 8.51 -12.04
N VAL A 116 -6.63 8.63 -12.26
CA VAL A 116 -7.45 7.58 -12.89
C VAL A 116 -8.13 8.13 -14.14
N PRO A 117 -8.27 7.31 -15.20
CA PRO A 117 -9.00 7.68 -16.40
C PRO A 117 -10.51 7.80 -16.14
#